data_AF-A0A938GXG9-F1
#
_entry.id   AF-A0A938GXG9-F1
#
_cell.length_a   1.000
_cell.length_b   1.000
_cell.length_c   1.000
_cell.angle_alpha   90.00
_cell.angle_beta   90.00
_cell.angle_gamma   90.00
#
_symmetry.space_group_name_H-M   'P 1'
#
loop_
_entity.id
_entity.type
_entity.pdbx_description
1 polymer ?
#
loop_
_entity_poly.entity_id
_entity_poly.type
_entity_poly.pdbx_seq_one_letter_code
_entity_poly.pdbx_strand_id
1 'polypeptide(L)'
;MKGAPAGRDCGLSRSAVESDCSPPAMTSRERILGTIARQPVDRVPVDVWLTPEVLASLRLYAGETDEFALYRKLGVDKIAWIFPGYGTEKFDPNDSAGRDPWGVPTQKVRSGLATYQEFGEGPLAGYSDAGQLDGYEYWPDPDGFNYAAARDLAQCARRCEFATIGPWISHFEIYCHLRGMENALLDVAAEPAFLEAALDRIDAIQTRLLERFLAELGELIDLVFISDDMGTQESQLVSTAAFQRHFQPRLQRWVELIHRSGKQALFHTDGAARAFVPHLIECGIDVLNPIQHVCPGMERAALKRDFGQHLVLHGGIDNQRVLPFGGPADVRREVHTCLATLGAGGGYIPCSCHNIQAGTPPENVVAMIEAVHAWRG
;
A
#
# COMPACT_ATOMS: atom_id res chain seq x y z
N MET A 1 -26.51 29.11 -44.13
CA MET A 1 -26.18 30.56 -44.05
C MET A 1 -27.08 31.17 -42.98
N LYS A 2 -26.51 31.95 -42.06
CA LYS A 2 -27.08 32.53 -40.79
C LYS A 2 -27.15 31.51 -39.64
N GLY A 3 -26.57 31.70 -38.46
CA GLY A 3 -25.80 32.79 -37.86
C GLY A 3 -25.78 32.55 -36.33
N ALA A 4 -24.62 32.61 -35.70
CA ALA A 4 -24.43 32.39 -34.26
C ALA A 4 -24.99 33.52 -33.38
N PRO A 5 -25.14 33.27 -32.06
CA PRO A 5 -24.89 34.30 -31.06
C PRO A 5 -23.77 33.87 -30.09
N ALA A 6 -22.93 34.87 -29.77
CA ALA A 6 -21.77 34.80 -28.91
C ALA A 6 -22.11 35.02 -27.42
N GLY A 7 -21.21 34.55 -26.56
CA GLY A 7 -20.73 35.26 -25.37
C GLY A 7 -21.64 35.37 -24.14
N ARG A 8 -21.32 34.59 -23.09
CA ARG A 8 -21.47 35.07 -21.71
C ARG A 8 -20.13 34.95 -21.00
N ASP A 9 -19.65 36.13 -20.66
CA ASP A 9 -18.44 36.45 -19.93
C ASP A 9 -18.68 36.13 -18.44
N CYS A 10 -17.96 35.16 -17.88
CA CYS A 10 -17.93 34.92 -16.43
C CYS A 10 -16.74 35.70 -15.86
N GLY A 11 -17.02 36.90 -15.36
CA GLY A 11 -16.04 37.77 -14.73
C GLY A 11 -15.43 37.13 -13.49
N LEU A 12 -14.15 36.75 -13.61
CA LEU A 12 -13.27 36.51 -12.48
C LEU A 12 -12.63 37.85 -12.09
N SER A 13 -13.08 38.42 -10.97
CA SER A 13 -12.42 39.59 -10.38
C SER A 13 -11.04 39.18 -9.84
N ARG A 14 -10.00 39.74 -10.44
CA ARG A 14 -8.62 39.71 -9.93
C ARG A 14 -8.57 40.55 -8.65
N SER A 15 -8.46 39.91 -7.49
CA SER A 15 -7.83 40.52 -6.31
C SER A 15 -6.65 39.66 -5.89
N ALA A 16 -5.47 40.20 -6.14
CA ALA A 16 -4.17 39.60 -5.86
C ALA A 16 -3.92 39.50 -4.35
N VAL A 17 -3.77 38.27 -3.87
CA VAL A 17 -2.73 37.95 -2.89
C VAL A 17 -1.65 37.26 -3.72
N GLU A 18 -0.65 38.04 -4.15
CA GLU A 18 0.56 37.52 -4.77
C GLU A 18 1.36 36.76 -3.71
N SER A 19 1.02 35.49 -3.49
CA SER A 19 2.00 34.53 -3.00
C SER A 19 2.84 34.09 -4.19
N ASP A 20 4.14 34.35 -4.12
CA ASP A 20 5.17 33.90 -5.05
C ASP A 20 5.08 32.38 -5.26
N CYS A 21 4.32 31.96 -6.27
CA CYS A 21 4.15 30.57 -6.66
C CYS A 21 4.67 30.41 -8.08
N SER A 22 6.01 30.47 -8.20
CA SER A 22 6.67 29.73 -9.27
C SER A 22 6.17 28.28 -9.22
N PRO A 23 5.79 27.65 -10.33
CA PRO A 23 5.41 26.23 -10.31
C PRO A 23 6.54 25.43 -9.66
N PRO A 24 6.21 24.42 -8.83
CA PRO A 24 7.23 23.62 -8.15
C PRO A 24 8.19 23.03 -9.19
N ALA A 25 9.49 23.06 -8.89
CA ALA A 25 10.52 22.62 -9.83
C ALA A 25 10.42 21.14 -10.20
N MET A 26 9.78 20.33 -9.35
CA MET A 26 9.48 18.92 -9.59
C MET A 26 8.01 18.61 -9.31
N THR A 27 7.47 17.64 -10.05
CA THR A 27 6.15 17.05 -9.78
C THR A 27 6.20 16.10 -8.58
N SER A 28 5.03 15.79 -8.02
CA SER A 28 4.91 14.84 -6.91
C SER A 28 5.49 13.46 -7.26
N ARG A 29 5.17 12.95 -8.46
CA ARG A 29 5.73 11.71 -9.00
C ARG A 29 7.25 11.76 -9.10
N GLU A 30 7.83 12.83 -9.64
CA GLU A 30 9.28 12.96 -9.76
C GLU A 30 9.97 12.95 -8.40
N ARG A 31 9.37 13.54 -7.35
CA ARG A 31 9.94 13.46 -5.99
C ARG A 31 9.91 12.05 -5.43
N ILE A 32 8.80 11.34 -5.58
CA ILE A 32 8.68 9.95 -5.12
C ILE A 32 9.69 9.05 -5.84
N LEU A 33 9.71 9.09 -7.18
CA LEU A 33 10.60 8.24 -7.97
C LEU A 33 12.06 8.65 -7.82
N GLY A 34 12.36 9.94 -7.73
CA GLY A 34 13.69 10.46 -7.43
C GLY A 34 14.17 9.96 -6.07
N THR A 35 13.32 9.99 -5.04
CA THR A 35 13.65 9.46 -3.71
C THR A 35 13.93 7.96 -3.74
N ILE A 36 13.13 7.18 -4.48
CA ILE A 36 13.33 5.74 -4.64
C ILE A 36 14.66 5.46 -5.36
N ALA A 37 14.92 6.18 -6.45
CA ALA A 37 16.16 6.11 -7.21
C ALA A 37 17.37 6.77 -6.51
N ARG A 38 17.20 7.28 -5.28
CA ARG A 38 18.21 8.02 -4.50
C ARG A 38 18.83 9.21 -5.25
N GLN A 39 18.03 9.86 -6.10
CA GLN A 39 18.38 11.08 -6.81
C GLN A 39 18.03 12.31 -5.97
N PRO A 40 18.75 13.44 -6.13
CA PRO A 40 18.38 14.70 -5.51
C PRO A 40 16.96 15.12 -5.88
N VAL A 41 16.19 15.56 -4.88
CA VAL A 41 14.83 16.10 -5.03
C VAL A 41 14.77 17.50 -4.42
N ASP A 42 13.84 18.34 -4.87
CA ASP A 42 13.66 19.72 -4.40
C ASP A 42 13.16 19.79 -2.94
N ARG A 43 12.45 18.77 -2.45
CA ARG A 43 12.09 18.56 -1.04
C ARG A 43 11.80 17.08 -0.76
N VAL A 44 11.78 16.70 0.51
CA VAL A 44 11.33 15.37 0.94
C VAL A 44 9.87 15.16 0.52
N PRO A 45 9.52 14.06 -0.17
CA PRO A 45 8.13 13.76 -0.50
C PRO A 45 7.34 13.34 0.74
N VAL A 46 6.02 13.43 0.71
CA VAL A 46 5.14 12.91 1.78
C VAL A 46 4.01 12.09 1.19
N ASP A 47 3.81 10.89 1.73
CA ASP A 47 2.65 10.04 1.43
C ASP A 47 1.72 9.95 2.66
N VAL A 48 0.46 9.61 2.41
CA VAL A 48 -0.55 9.35 3.46
C VAL A 48 -1.45 8.19 3.06
N TRP A 49 -1.67 7.29 4.01
CA TRP A 49 -2.56 6.14 3.87
C TRP A 49 -3.72 6.33 4.84
N LEU A 50 -4.96 6.31 4.36
CA LEU A 50 -6.11 6.80 5.10
C LEU A 50 -7.23 5.76 5.04
N THR A 51 -7.93 5.53 6.16
CA THR A 51 -9.24 4.88 6.07
C THR A 51 -10.26 5.82 5.41
N PRO A 52 -11.36 5.28 4.84
CA PRO A 52 -12.40 6.11 4.23
C PRO A 52 -12.96 7.19 5.16
N GLU A 53 -13.06 6.92 6.46
CA GLU A 53 -13.56 7.86 7.46
C GLU A 53 -12.61 9.05 7.67
N VAL A 54 -11.30 8.81 7.69
CA VAL A 54 -10.30 9.89 7.80
C VAL A 54 -10.22 10.69 6.50
N LEU A 55 -10.32 10.05 5.35
CA LEU A 55 -10.43 10.76 4.08
C LEU A 55 -11.67 11.67 4.06
N ALA A 56 -12.82 11.19 4.53
CA ALA A 56 -14.04 11.99 4.62
C ALA A 56 -13.89 13.19 5.56
N SER A 57 -13.26 13.00 6.74
CA SER A 57 -13.02 14.12 7.67
C SER A 57 -12.04 15.15 7.11
N LEU A 58 -11.01 14.71 6.38
CA LEU A 58 -10.06 15.60 5.71
C LEU A 58 -10.68 16.39 4.56
N ARG A 59 -11.57 15.77 3.77
CA ARG A 59 -12.34 16.47 2.72
C ARG A 59 -13.15 17.62 3.32
N LEU A 60 -13.82 17.38 4.45
CA LEU A 60 -14.58 18.41 5.16
C LEU A 60 -13.66 19.50 5.72
N TYR A 61 -12.56 19.12 6.38
CA TYR A 61 -11.60 20.05 6.98
C TYR A 61 -10.97 20.97 5.93
N ALA A 62 -10.54 20.41 4.80
CA ALA A 62 -9.89 21.15 3.73
C ALA A 62 -10.89 21.83 2.77
N GLY A 63 -12.18 21.48 2.81
CA GLY A 63 -13.18 21.96 1.86
C GLY A 63 -12.87 21.56 0.41
N GLU A 64 -12.52 20.30 0.19
CA GLU A 64 -12.25 19.72 -1.14
C GLU A 64 -12.80 18.30 -1.17
N THR A 65 -13.62 17.97 -2.17
CA THR A 65 -14.33 16.68 -2.25
C THR A 65 -13.64 15.69 -3.16
N ASP A 66 -12.93 16.16 -4.19
CA ASP A 66 -12.13 15.28 -5.05
C ASP A 66 -10.87 14.83 -4.31
N GLU A 67 -10.56 13.54 -4.36
CA GLU A 67 -9.45 12.97 -3.59
C GLU A 67 -8.08 13.45 -4.07
N PHE A 68 -7.86 13.45 -5.39
CA PHE A 68 -6.58 13.86 -5.95
C PHE A 68 -6.39 15.37 -5.85
N ALA A 69 -7.46 16.16 -6.01
CA ALA A 69 -7.45 17.59 -5.73
C ALA A 69 -7.14 17.87 -4.25
N LEU A 70 -7.70 17.10 -3.32
CA LEU A 70 -7.41 17.21 -1.89
C LEU A 70 -5.93 16.97 -1.61
N TYR A 71 -5.35 15.89 -2.14
CA TYR A 71 -3.92 15.59 -1.95
C TYR A 71 -3.04 16.72 -2.51
N ARG A 72 -3.33 17.22 -3.72
CA ARG A 72 -2.60 18.36 -4.29
C ARG A 72 -2.74 19.62 -3.45
N LYS A 73 -3.94 19.91 -2.96
CA LYS A 73 -4.23 21.08 -2.11
C LYS A 73 -3.45 21.04 -0.80
N LEU A 74 -3.33 19.85 -0.20
CA LEU A 74 -2.55 19.63 1.01
C LEU A 74 -1.04 19.48 0.73
N GLY A 75 -0.63 19.37 -0.52
CA GLY A 75 0.77 19.17 -0.93
C GLY A 75 1.28 17.74 -0.73
N VAL A 76 0.39 16.75 -0.61
CA VAL A 76 0.74 15.34 -0.52
C VAL A 76 1.29 14.87 -1.87
N ASP A 77 2.44 14.18 -1.87
CA ASP A 77 3.06 13.67 -3.10
C ASP A 77 2.46 12.34 -3.58
N LYS A 78 1.83 11.59 -2.68
CA LYS A 78 0.97 10.42 -2.88
C LYS A 78 1.53 9.30 -3.80
N ILE A 79 1.55 8.09 -3.26
CA ILE A 79 1.59 6.88 -4.07
C ILE A 79 0.13 6.40 -4.26
N ALA A 80 -0.40 6.55 -5.47
CA ALA A 80 -1.80 6.25 -5.80
C ALA A 80 -2.01 4.75 -6.09
N TRP A 81 -3.02 4.16 -5.45
CA TRP A 81 -3.29 2.72 -5.49
C TRP A 81 -4.13 2.37 -6.71
N ILE A 82 -3.62 1.48 -7.56
CA ILE A 82 -4.23 1.07 -8.82
C ILE A 82 -4.48 -0.43 -8.80
N PHE A 83 -5.66 -0.84 -8.37
CA PHE A 83 -6.04 -2.25 -8.32
C PHE A 83 -7.17 -2.57 -9.30
N PRO A 84 -7.04 -3.63 -10.11
CA PRO A 84 -8.14 -4.05 -10.95
C PRO A 84 -9.22 -4.69 -10.08
N GLY A 85 -10.47 -4.25 -10.26
CA GLY A 85 -11.62 -4.88 -9.60
C GLY A 85 -11.89 -6.27 -10.18
N TYR A 86 -12.55 -7.13 -9.42
CA TYR A 86 -12.97 -8.46 -9.89
C TYR A 86 -14.47 -8.63 -9.64
N GLY A 87 -15.21 -9.01 -10.69
CA GLY A 87 -16.64 -9.31 -10.57
C GLY A 87 -16.84 -10.74 -10.09
N THR A 88 -17.41 -10.95 -8.91
CA THR A 88 -17.78 -12.30 -8.46
C THR A 88 -19.17 -12.65 -9.02
N GLU A 89 -19.22 -13.35 -10.17
CA GLU A 89 -20.50 -13.76 -10.78
C GLU A 89 -21.22 -14.88 -10.01
N LYS A 90 -20.51 -15.59 -9.12
CA LYS A 90 -21.06 -16.66 -8.27
C LYS A 90 -21.77 -16.08 -7.05
N PHE A 91 -22.95 -15.51 -7.28
CA PHE A 91 -23.86 -15.02 -6.24
C PHE A 91 -24.76 -16.16 -5.75
N ASP A 92 -24.63 -16.56 -4.48
CA ASP A 92 -25.64 -17.38 -3.81
C ASP A 92 -26.71 -16.43 -3.22
N PRO A 93 -27.98 -16.51 -3.66
CA PRO A 93 -29.05 -15.66 -3.15
C PRO A 93 -29.38 -15.87 -1.66
N ASN A 94 -28.88 -16.94 -1.02
CA ASN A 94 -28.97 -17.15 0.44
C ASN A 94 -27.75 -16.62 1.20
N ASP A 95 -26.69 -16.18 0.52
CA ASP A 95 -25.50 -15.62 1.12
C ASP A 95 -25.67 -14.11 1.32
N SER A 96 -25.82 -13.71 2.57
CA SER A 96 -25.95 -12.29 2.94
C SER A 96 -24.59 -11.58 3.04
N ALA A 97 -23.48 -12.33 2.92
CA ALA A 97 -22.11 -11.83 2.97
C ALA A 97 -21.53 -11.65 1.55
N GLY A 98 -20.67 -10.65 1.37
CA GLY A 98 -19.91 -10.51 0.13
C GLY A 98 -18.81 -11.57 0.05
N ARG A 99 -18.21 -11.77 -1.12
CA ARG A 99 -17.01 -12.61 -1.26
C ARG A 99 -15.88 -11.82 -1.90
N ASP A 100 -14.66 -12.16 -1.53
CA ASP A 100 -13.48 -11.68 -2.22
C ASP A 100 -13.25 -12.46 -3.54
N PRO A 101 -12.28 -12.07 -4.38
CA PRO A 101 -11.98 -12.76 -5.64
C PRO A 101 -11.59 -14.22 -5.47
N TRP A 102 -11.11 -14.60 -4.28
CA TRP A 102 -10.67 -15.95 -3.93
C TRP A 102 -11.79 -16.79 -3.32
N GLY A 103 -13.03 -16.28 -3.26
CA GLY A 103 -14.19 -17.00 -2.73
C GLY A 103 -14.31 -16.97 -1.20
N VAL A 104 -13.47 -16.20 -0.50
CA VAL A 104 -13.52 -16.04 0.96
C VAL A 104 -14.71 -15.16 1.33
N PRO A 105 -15.62 -15.62 2.22
CA PRO A 105 -16.70 -14.79 2.72
C PRO A 105 -16.17 -13.54 3.41
N THR A 106 -16.87 -12.42 3.24
CA THR A 106 -16.52 -11.15 3.85
C THR A 106 -17.75 -10.45 4.41
N GLN A 107 -17.60 -9.86 5.58
CA GLN A 107 -18.65 -9.14 6.27
C GLN A 107 -18.17 -7.75 6.67
N LYS A 108 -19.05 -6.75 6.56
CA LYS A 108 -18.76 -5.43 7.08
C LYS A 108 -19.06 -5.39 8.57
N VAL A 109 -18.04 -5.14 9.37
CA VAL A 109 -18.16 -5.02 10.82
C VAL A 109 -17.86 -3.58 11.22
N ARG A 110 -18.73 -3.00 12.04
CA ARG A 110 -18.54 -1.66 12.60
C ARG A 110 -17.96 -1.79 14.00
N SER A 111 -16.79 -1.21 14.21
CA SER A 111 -16.16 -1.10 15.53
C SER A 111 -15.91 0.38 15.85
N GLY A 112 -16.77 0.93 16.71
CA GLY A 112 -16.76 2.35 17.06
C GLY A 112 -17.02 3.26 15.84
N LEU A 113 -16.00 4.08 15.51
CA LEU A 113 -16.04 5.02 14.38
C LEU A 113 -15.60 4.39 13.05
N ALA A 114 -15.00 3.20 13.07
CA ALA A 114 -14.47 2.54 11.89
C ALA A 114 -15.39 1.45 11.38
N THR A 115 -15.40 1.26 10.07
CA THR A 115 -16.01 0.11 9.41
C THR A 115 -14.93 -0.71 8.73
N TYR A 116 -14.84 -1.98 9.09
CA TYR A 116 -13.88 -2.93 8.53
C TYR A 116 -14.59 -3.98 7.69
N GLN A 117 -13.84 -4.57 6.77
CA GLN A 117 -14.23 -5.81 6.12
C GLN A 117 -13.49 -6.94 6.84
N GLU A 118 -14.24 -7.81 7.50
CA GLU A 118 -13.69 -9.00 8.15
C GLU A 118 -13.90 -10.22 7.26
N PHE A 119 -12.92 -11.11 7.26
CA PHE A 119 -13.01 -12.40 6.59
C PHE A 119 -13.78 -13.40 7.45
N GLY A 120 -14.66 -14.15 6.81
CA GLY A 120 -15.34 -15.29 7.41
C GLY A 120 -14.45 -16.54 7.41
N GLU A 121 -15.07 -17.71 7.53
CA GLU A 121 -14.35 -18.98 7.49
C GLU A 121 -13.72 -19.22 6.12
N GLY A 122 -12.42 -19.55 6.12
CA GLY A 122 -11.67 -19.81 4.91
C GLY A 122 -12.21 -21.03 4.16
N PRO A 123 -12.45 -20.93 2.85
CA PRO A 123 -13.06 -21.99 2.06
C PRO A 123 -12.23 -23.29 1.98
N LEU A 124 -10.94 -23.22 2.28
CA LEU A 124 -10.04 -24.37 2.35
C LEU A 124 -9.85 -24.91 3.79
N ALA A 125 -10.53 -24.35 4.80
CA ALA A 125 -10.34 -24.75 6.20
C ALA A 125 -10.59 -26.24 6.46
N GLY A 126 -11.55 -26.84 5.74
CA GLY A 126 -11.89 -28.26 5.86
C GLY A 126 -11.07 -29.22 4.99
N TYR A 127 -10.10 -28.72 4.22
CA TYR A 127 -9.31 -29.56 3.32
C TYR A 127 -8.22 -30.29 4.10
N SER A 128 -8.02 -31.57 3.79
CA SER A 128 -7.02 -32.44 4.44
C SER A 128 -6.04 -33.07 3.45
N ASP A 129 -6.28 -32.93 2.14
CA ASP A 129 -5.38 -33.43 1.09
C ASP A 129 -5.23 -32.41 -0.05
N ALA A 130 -4.03 -32.33 -0.62
CA ALA A 130 -3.69 -31.38 -1.67
C ALA A 130 -4.46 -31.63 -2.98
N GLY A 131 -4.88 -32.87 -3.26
CA GLY A 131 -5.70 -33.22 -4.43
C GLY A 131 -7.09 -32.57 -4.40
N GLN A 132 -7.58 -32.15 -3.22
CA GLN A 132 -8.85 -31.42 -3.12
C GLN A 132 -8.77 -30.02 -3.75
N LEU A 133 -7.57 -29.42 -3.85
CA LEU A 133 -7.37 -28.09 -4.44
C LEU A 133 -7.78 -28.02 -5.91
N ASP A 134 -7.70 -29.13 -6.65
CA ASP A 134 -8.13 -29.21 -8.06
C ASP A 134 -9.64 -29.01 -8.23
N GLY A 135 -10.42 -29.37 -7.22
CA GLY A 135 -11.88 -29.20 -7.21
C GLY A 135 -12.34 -27.85 -6.69
N TYR A 136 -11.43 -26.97 -6.28
CA TYR A 136 -11.82 -25.67 -5.72
C TYR A 136 -12.29 -24.71 -6.80
N GLU A 137 -13.57 -24.33 -6.74
CA GLU A 137 -14.23 -23.65 -7.86
C GLU A 137 -14.03 -22.13 -7.91
N TYR A 138 -13.43 -21.52 -6.88
CA TYR A 138 -13.29 -20.06 -6.76
C TYR A 138 -11.85 -19.58 -6.95
N TRP A 139 -10.97 -20.40 -7.53
CA TRP A 139 -9.71 -19.89 -8.05
C TRP A 139 -10.02 -18.75 -9.05
N PRO A 140 -9.55 -17.51 -8.81
CA PRO A 140 -9.91 -16.41 -9.68
C PRO A 140 -9.27 -16.59 -11.05
N ASP A 141 -10.01 -16.21 -12.10
CA ASP A 141 -9.46 -16.12 -13.45
C ASP A 141 -8.73 -14.78 -13.60
N PRO A 142 -7.40 -14.76 -13.80
CA PRO A 142 -6.66 -13.52 -14.01
C PRO A 142 -7.20 -12.67 -15.18
N ASP A 143 -7.86 -13.28 -16.17
CA ASP A 143 -8.43 -12.56 -17.31
C ASP A 143 -9.78 -11.89 -16.97
N GLY A 144 -10.43 -12.27 -15.86
CA GLY A 144 -11.70 -11.71 -15.39
C GLY A 144 -11.58 -10.39 -14.63
N PHE A 145 -10.35 -9.94 -14.36
CA PHE A 145 -10.09 -8.67 -13.67
C PHE A 145 -10.36 -7.46 -14.59
N ASN A 146 -10.94 -6.39 -14.02
CA ASN A 146 -11.27 -5.17 -14.74
C ASN A 146 -10.06 -4.23 -14.88
N TYR A 147 -9.17 -4.58 -15.82
CA TYR A 147 -8.00 -3.78 -16.15
C TYR A 147 -8.34 -2.42 -16.77
N ALA A 148 -9.51 -2.29 -17.42
CA ALA A 148 -9.94 -1.04 -18.02
C ALA A 148 -10.22 0.04 -16.97
N ALA A 149 -11.00 -0.29 -15.93
CA ALA A 149 -11.25 0.63 -14.82
C ALA A 149 -9.97 1.01 -14.07
N ALA A 150 -9.06 0.05 -13.88
CA ALA A 150 -7.74 0.33 -13.30
C ALA A 150 -6.92 1.29 -14.18
N ARG A 151 -6.97 1.14 -15.51
CA ARG A 151 -6.30 2.03 -16.47
C ARG A 151 -6.83 3.45 -16.35
N ASP A 152 -8.15 3.63 -16.28
CA ASP A 152 -8.79 4.95 -16.13
C ASP A 152 -8.34 5.66 -14.85
N LEU A 153 -8.28 4.92 -13.73
CA LEU A 153 -7.79 5.43 -12.46
C LEU A 153 -6.30 5.81 -12.54
N ALA A 154 -5.47 4.96 -13.15
CA ALA A 154 -4.04 5.21 -13.31
C ALA A 154 -3.78 6.45 -14.18
N GLN A 155 -4.54 6.64 -15.26
CA GLN A 155 -4.48 7.84 -16.07
C GLN A 155 -4.90 9.09 -15.28
N CYS A 156 -5.91 8.97 -14.40
CA CYS A 156 -6.30 10.06 -13.52
C CYS A 156 -5.17 10.45 -12.56
N ALA A 157 -4.58 9.47 -11.87
CA ALA A 157 -3.44 9.69 -10.99
C ALA A 157 -2.25 10.32 -11.73
N ARG A 158 -1.96 9.88 -12.96
CA ARG A 158 -0.91 10.45 -13.83
C ARG A 158 -1.17 11.91 -14.22
N ARG A 159 -2.41 12.26 -14.56
CA ARG A 159 -2.79 13.67 -14.83
C ARG A 159 -2.69 14.56 -13.59
N CYS A 160 -2.84 13.96 -12.42
CA CYS A 160 -2.62 14.60 -11.12
C CYS A 160 -1.15 14.55 -10.67
N GLU A 161 -0.26 14.04 -11.53
CA GLU A 161 1.19 13.98 -11.34
C GLU A 161 1.63 13.11 -10.15
N PHE A 162 0.84 12.09 -9.80
CA PHE A 162 1.18 11.15 -8.73
C PHE A 162 1.92 9.91 -9.23
N ALA A 163 2.76 9.35 -8.34
CA ALA A 163 3.29 8.01 -8.52
C ALA A 163 2.16 6.99 -8.34
N THR A 164 2.30 5.82 -8.96
CA THR A 164 1.25 4.78 -8.96
C THR A 164 1.81 3.43 -8.53
N ILE A 165 1.01 2.69 -7.76
CA ILE A 165 1.35 1.37 -7.26
C ILE A 165 0.24 0.36 -7.53
N GLY A 166 0.60 -0.83 -8.01
CA GLY A 166 -0.31 -1.94 -8.22
C GLY A 166 0.28 -3.05 -9.10
N PRO A 167 -0.37 -4.22 -9.18
CA PRO A 167 -1.53 -4.60 -8.39
C PRO A 167 -1.11 -4.96 -6.94
N TRP A 168 -2.04 -5.40 -6.10
CA TRP A 168 -1.72 -6.10 -4.85
C TRP A 168 -1.49 -7.58 -5.17
N ILE A 169 -0.34 -8.09 -4.72
CA ILE A 169 -0.01 -9.51 -4.78
C ILE A 169 0.52 -9.99 -3.41
N SER A 170 0.19 -11.22 -3.05
CA SER A 170 0.51 -11.82 -1.75
C SER A 170 0.54 -13.34 -1.86
N HIS A 171 1.41 -14.01 -1.10
CA HIS A 171 1.39 -15.45 -0.94
C HIS A 171 0.71 -15.85 0.38
N PHE A 172 1.23 -15.33 1.49
CA PHE A 172 0.86 -15.74 2.84
C PHE A 172 -0.49 -15.19 3.27
N GLU A 173 -0.79 -13.90 3.04
CA GLU A 173 -2.10 -13.35 3.44
C GLU A 173 -3.24 -14.02 2.68
N ILE A 174 -3.10 -14.20 1.37
CA ILE A 174 -4.08 -14.94 0.56
C ILE A 174 -4.24 -16.37 1.09
N TYR A 175 -3.13 -17.05 1.42
CA TYR A 175 -3.20 -18.38 2.02
C TYR A 175 -3.93 -18.39 3.36
N CYS A 176 -3.63 -17.43 4.25
CA CYS A 176 -4.29 -17.27 5.53
C CYS A 176 -5.81 -17.04 5.38
N HIS A 177 -6.24 -16.24 4.41
CA HIS A 177 -7.67 -16.02 4.16
C HIS A 177 -8.35 -17.27 3.60
N LEU A 178 -7.70 -18.01 2.70
CA LEU A 178 -8.23 -19.24 2.14
C LEU A 178 -8.30 -20.37 3.16
N ARG A 179 -7.27 -20.53 3.98
CA ARG A 179 -7.05 -21.69 4.86
C ARG A 179 -7.54 -21.46 6.29
N GLY A 180 -7.67 -20.20 6.70
CA GLY A 180 -7.80 -19.78 8.09
C GLY A 180 -6.43 -19.65 8.77
N MET A 181 -6.22 -18.60 9.57
CA MET A 181 -4.93 -18.27 10.16
C MET A 181 -4.31 -19.41 10.99
N GLU A 182 -5.09 -20.06 11.86
CA GLU A 182 -4.60 -21.16 12.70
C GLU A 182 -4.07 -22.33 11.87
N ASN A 183 -4.88 -22.82 10.93
CA ASN A 183 -4.48 -23.89 10.01
C ASN A 183 -3.28 -23.47 9.16
N ALA A 184 -3.26 -22.23 8.65
CA ALA A 184 -2.17 -21.75 7.83
C ALA A 184 -0.82 -21.77 8.57
N LEU A 185 -0.80 -21.35 9.84
CA LEU A 185 0.38 -21.41 10.69
C LEU A 185 0.77 -22.85 11.04
N LEU A 186 -0.21 -23.73 11.29
CA LEU A 186 0.05 -25.16 11.51
C LEU A 186 0.63 -25.83 10.27
N ASP A 187 0.12 -25.52 9.08
CA ASP A 187 0.56 -26.14 7.82
C ASP A 187 2.04 -25.83 7.53
N VAL A 188 2.52 -24.63 7.87
CA VAL A 188 3.94 -24.26 7.78
C VAL A 188 4.85 -25.20 8.57
N ALA A 189 4.39 -25.69 9.72
CA ALA A 189 5.19 -26.56 10.59
C ALA A 189 4.91 -28.06 10.37
N ALA A 190 3.67 -28.42 10.10
CA ALA A 190 3.17 -29.81 10.17
C ALA A 190 2.74 -30.37 8.82
N GLU A 191 2.21 -29.55 7.92
CA GLU A 191 1.65 -30.00 6.63
C GLU A 191 2.28 -29.26 5.43
N PRO A 192 3.63 -29.25 5.29
CA PRO A 192 4.29 -28.45 4.26
C PRO A 192 3.93 -28.89 2.84
N ALA A 193 3.53 -30.15 2.62
CA ALA A 193 3.11 -30.61 1.30
C ALA A 193 1.80 -29.95 0.84
N PHE A 194 0.83 -29.80 1.74
CA PHE A 194 -0.42 -29.11 1.44
C PHE A 194 -0.18 -27.61 1.24
N LEU A 195 0.60 -27.00 2.15
CA LEU A 195 1.00 -25.59 2.03
C LEU A 195 1.63 -25.30 0.67
N GLU A 196 2.65 -26.06 0.27
CA GLU A 196 3.38 -25.84 -0.99
C GLU A 196 2.45 -25.99 -2.20
N ALA A 197 1.56 -26.99 -2.19
CA ALA A 197 0.60 -27.18 -3.27
C ALA A 197 -0.38 -26.01 -3.39
N ALA A 198 -0.86 -25.46 -2.27
CA ALA A 198 -1.73 -24.29 -2.26
C ALA A 198 -0.98 -23.02 -2.69
N LEU A 199 0.24 -22.81 -2.18
CA LEU A 199 1.11 -21.70 -2.56
C LEU A 199 1.46 -21.75 -4.06
N ASP A 200 1.66 -22.92 -4.65
CA ASP A 200 1.89 -23.06 -6.10
C ASP A 200 0.68 -22.59 -6.92
N ARG A 201 -0.55 -22.87 -6.45
CA ARG A 201 -1.77 -22.38 -7.11
C ARG A 201 -1.90 -20.86 -6.98
N ILE A 202 -1.70 -20.33 -5.78
CA ILE A 202 -1.74 -18.88 -5.52
C ILE A 202 -0.67 -18.18 -6.37
N ASP A 203 0.56 -18.67 -6.37
CA ASP A 203 1.70 -18.15 -7.12
C ASP A 203 1.42 -18.12 -8.62
N ALA A 204 0.89 -19.20 -9.20
CA ALA A 204 0.57 -19.26 -10.62
C ALA A 204 -0.49 -18.23 -11.03
N ILE A 205 -1.56 -18.10 -10.23
CA ILE A 205 -2.67 -17.17 -10.49
C ILE A 205 -2.19 -15.71 -10.35
N GLN A 206 -1.49 -15.39 -9.26
CA GLN A 206 -0.99 -14.04 -8.99
C GLN A 206 0.13 -13.63 -9.96
N THR A 207 0.99 -14.56 -10.38
CA THR A 207 1.97 -14.30 -11.45
C THR A 207 1.25 -13.93 -12.74
N ARG A 208 0.20 -14.68 -13.12
CA ARG A 208 -0.55 -14.39 -14.34
C ARG A 208 -1.31 -13.06 -14.25
N LEU A 209 -1.88 -12.73 -13.10
CA LEU A 209 -2.49 -11.42 -12.83
C LEU A 209 -1.46 -10.30 -12.99
N LEU A 210 -0.27 -10.46 -12.39
CA LEU A 210 0.80 -9.49 -12.49
C LEU A 210 1.25 -9.27 -13.94
N GLU A 211 1.46 -10.35 -14.71
CA GLU A 211 1.78 -10.27 -16.14
C GLU A 211 0.72 -9.51 -16.94
N ARG A 212 -0.56 -9.83 -16.73
CA ARG A 212 -1.68 -9.16 -17.40
C ARG A 212 -1.75 -7.69 -17.03
N PHE A 213 -1.64 -7.38 -15.74
CA PHE A 213 -1.67 -6.01 -15.23
C PHE A 213 -0.53 -5.18 -15.81
N LEU A 214 0.69 -5.72 -15.86
CA LEU A 214 1.85 -5.01 -16.42
C LEU A 214 1.78 -4.89 -17.95
N ALA A 215 1.22 -5.87 -18.65
CA ALA A 215 1.00 -5.78 -20.10
C ALA A 215 -0.01 -4.68 -20.45
N GLU A 216 -1.08 -4.55 -19.66
CA GLU A 216 -2.13 -3.57 -19.89
C GLU A 216 -1.73 -2.17 -19.38
N LEU A 217 -1.24 -2.06 -18.15
CA LEU A 217 -1.05 -0.78 -17.46
C LEU A 217 0.43 -0.37 -17.32
N GLY A 218 1.39 -1.14 -17.84
CA GLY A 218 2.82 -0.96 -17.56
C GLY A 218 3.34 0.47 -17.67
N GLU A 219 2.93 1.25 -18.67
CA GLU A 219 3.36 2.65 -18.83
C GLU A 219 2.82 3.61 -17.75
N LEU A 220 1.71 3.24 -17.11
CA LEU A 220 0.99 4.02 -16.11
C LEU A 220 1.31 3.60 -14.67
N ILE A 221 2.14 2.57 -14.49
CA ILE A 221 2.50 1.99 -13.19
C ILE A 221 3.96 2.27 -12.89
N ASP A 222 4.28 2.62 -11.64
CA ASP A 222 5.66 2.82 -11.18
C ASP A 222 6.13 1.71 -10.25
N LEU A 223 5.28 1.29 -9.31
CA LEU A 223 5.57 0.27 -8.30
C LEU A 223 4.56 -0.87 -8.35
N VAL A 224 4.96 -2.04 -7.85
CA VAL A 224 4.08 -3.17 -7.56
C VAL A 224 3.98 -3.34 -6.05
N PHE A 225 2.77 -3.59 -5.54
CA PHE A 225 2.49 -3.74 -4.11
C PHE A 225 2.50 -5.22 -3.74
N ILE A 226 3.56 -5.66 -3.07
CA ILE A 226 3.63 -6.99 -2.47
C ILE A 226 3.30 -6.82 -0.99
N SER A 227 2.36 -7.59 -0.47
CA SER A 227 2.03 -7.59 0.97
C SER A 227 2.07 -9.00 1.50
N ASP A 228 2.79 -9.20 2.59
CA ASP A 228 2.70 -10.42 3.38
C ASP A 228 3.01 -10.10 4.85
N ASP A 229 1.96 -9.78 5.61
CA ASP A 229 2.02 -9.54 7.05
C ASP A 229 2.45 -10.79 7.83
N MET A 230 3.75 -10.94 8.01
CA MET A 230 4.38 -12.05 8.72
C MET A 230 4.92 -11.64 10.09
N GLY A 231 4.74 -10.38 10.49
CA GLY A 231 5.10 -9.86 11.81
C GLY A 231 3.90 -9.76 12.75
N THR A 232 4.18 -9.84 14.04
CA THR A 232 3.27 -9.46 15.14
C THR A 232 3.84 -8.27 15.89
N GLN A 233 3.11 -7.75 16.86
CA GLN A 233 3.61 -6.67 17.73
C GLN A 233 4.90 -7.07 18.49
N GLU A 234 5.14 -8.38 18.67
CA GLU A 234 6.21 -8.90 19.52
C GLU A 234 7.28 -9.71 18.77
N SER A 235 6.92 -10.38 17.68
CA SER A 235 7.80 -11.34 16.98
C SER A 235 7.31 -11.64 15.56
N GLN A 236 7.83 -12.70 14.94
CA GLN A 236 7.40 -13.22 13.63
C GLN A 236 6.29 -14.26 13.79
N LEU A 237 5.35 -14.32 12.84
CA LEU A 237 4.34 -15.40 12.71
C LEU A 237 4.94 -16.68 12.15
N VAL A 238 5.91 -16.55 11.22
CA VAL A 238 6.62 -17.66 10.60
C VAL A 238 8.11 -17.55 10.88
N SER A 239 8.78 -18.69 11.07
CA SER A 239 10.24 -18.67 11.26
C SER A 239 10.96 -18.22 10.00
N THR A 240 12.13 -17.60 10.15
CA THR A 240 12.96 -17.20 9.01
C THR A 240 13.32 -18.40 8.12
N ALA A 241 13.57 -19.58 8.70
CA ALA A 241 13.83 -20.80 7.91
C ALA A 241 12.61 -21.24 7.08
N ALA A 242 11.40 -21.10 7.63
CA ALA A 242 10.16 -21.36 6.89
C ALA A 242 9.95 -20.33 5.78
N PHE A 243 10.22 -19.05 6.04
CA PHE A 243 10.21 -18.00 5.02
C PHE A 243 11.13 -18.33 3.84
N GLN A 244 12.39 -18.65 4.13
CA GLN A 244 13.39 -19.02 3.13
C GLN A 244 12.98 -20.24 2.30
N ARG A 245 12.33 -21.22 2.93
CA ARG A 245 11.90 -22.46 2.27
C ARG A 245 10.67 -22.24 1.38
N HIS A 246 9.62 -21.61 1.93
CA HIS A 246 8.28 -21.64 1.35
C HIS A 246 7.93 -20.35 0.59
N PHE A 247 8.54 -19.21 0.92
CA PHE A 247 8.11 -17.91 0.39
C PHE A 247 9.20 -17.21 -0.43
N GLN A 248 10.44 -17.20 0.05
CA GLN A 248 11.55 -16.48 -0.59
C GLN A 248 11.75 -16.82 -2.08
N PRO A 249 11.74 -18.10 -2.53
CA PRO A 249 11.93 -18.43 -3.94
C PRO A 249 10.77 -17.96 -4.83
N ARG A 250 9.56 -17.84 -4.27
CA ARG A 250 8.38 -17.35 -4.99
C ARG A 250 8.43 -15.83 -5.10
N LEU A 251 8.72 -15.17 -3.97
CA LEU A 251 8.94 -13.73 -3.90
C LEU A 251 10.03 -13.27 -4.88
N GLN A 252 11.17 -13.95 -4.91
CA GLN A 252 12.28 -13.62 -5.82
C GLN A 252 11.84 -13.65 -7.29
N ARG A 253 11.04 -14.65 -7.70
CA ARG A 253 10.51 -14.75 -9.07
C ARG A 253 9.59 -13.58 -9.42
N TRP A 254 8.76 -13.12 -8.47
CA TRP A 254 7.94 -11.91 -8.66
C TRP A 254 8.80 -10.66 -8.78
N VAL A 255 9.78 -10.46 -7.90
CA VAL A 255 10.65 -9.29 -7.95
C VAL A 255 11.41 -9.23 -9.27
N GLU A 256 11.96 -10.35 -9.74
CA GLU A 256 12.61 -10.43 -11.04
C GLU A 256 11.67 -10.06 -12.19
N LEU A 257 10.40 -10.49 -12.16
CA LEU A 257 9.39 -10.10 -13.15
C LEU A 257 9.10 -8.60 -13.10
N ILE A 258 8.92 -8.04 -11.90
CA ILE A 258 8.67 -6.61 -11.67
C ILE A 258 9.82 -5.76 -12.23
N HIS A 259 11.06 -6.13 -11.92
CA HIS A 259 12.26 -5.42 -12.39
C HIS A 259 12.46 -5.54 -13.90
N ARG A 260 12.20 -6.72 -14.50
CA ARG A 260 12.24 -6.88 -15.97
C ARG A 260 11.24 -5.97 -16.70
N SER A 261 10.14 -5.62 -16.05
CA SER A 261 9.15 -4.66 -16.55
C SER A 261 9.50 -3.19 -16.23
N GLY A 262 10.68 -2.93 -15.65
CA GLY A 262 11.15 -1.58 -15.30
C GLY A 262 10.36 -0.94 -14.16
N LYS A 263 9.81 -1.75 -13.24
CA LYS A 263 9.05 -1.31 -12.06
C LYS A 263 9.83 -1.52 -10.79
N GLN A 264 9.34 -0.96 -9.69
CA GLN A 264 9.93 -1.13 -8.36
C GLN A 264 9.04 -2.02 -7.49
N ALA A 265 9.66 -2.87 -6.69
CA ALA A 265 8.98 -3.76 -5.76
C ALA A 265 8.91 -3.10 -4.38
N LEU A 266 7.69 -2.82 -3.92
CA LEU A 266 7.43 -2.44 -2.53
C LEU A 266 6.92 -3.67 -1.79
N PHE A 267 7.52 -3.98 -0.65
CA PHE A 267 7.09 -5.04 0.24
C PHE A 267 6.47 -4.46 1.51
N HIS A 268 5.21 -4.81 1.78
CA HIS A 268 4.45 -4.45 2.95
C HIS A 268 4.44 -5.62 3.95
N THR A 269 4.83 -5.35 5.20
CA THR A 269 4.62 -6.27 6.32
C THR A 269 4.56 -5.48 7.63
N ASP A 270 3.40 -5.48 8.27
CA ASP A 270 3.25 -5.00 9.64
C ASP A 270 4.02 -5.89 10.63
N GLY A 271 4.25 -5.34 11.83
CA GLY A 271 4.84 -6.03 12.96
C GLY A 271 6.38 -6.08 13.01
N ALA A 272 6.90 -6.97 13.85
CA ALA A 272 8.32 -7.19 14.09
C ALA A 272 8.97 -8.00 12.95
N ALA A 273 9.13 -7.36 11.79
CA ALA A 273 9.58 -8.00 10.56
C ALA A 273 11.12 -7.99 10.36
N ARG A 274 11.90 -7.46 11.32
CA ARG A 274 13.34 -7.22 11.16
C ARG A 274 14.11 -8.43 10.62
N ALA A 275 13.81 -9.63 11.11
CA ALA A 275 14.53 -10.85 10.74
C ALA A 275 14.30 -11.27 9.28
N PHE A 276 13.23 -10.81 8.62
CA PHE A 276 13.02 -11.04 7.19
C PHE A 276 13.76 -10.05 6.30
N VAL A 277 14.11 -8.85 6.81
CA VAL A 277 14.69 -7.75 6.02
C VAL A 277 15.93 -8.15 5.19
N PRO A 278 16.92 -8.91 5.73
CA PRO A 278 18.04 -9.38 4.91
C PRO A 278 17.60 -10.21 3.69
N HIS A 279 16.60 -11.07 3.85
CA HIS A 279 16.09 -11.93 2.78
C HIS A 279 15.23 -11.16 1.78
N LEU A 280 14.51 -10.14 2.23
CA LEU A 280 13.82 -9.20 1.33
C LEU A 280 14.83 -8.44 0.45
N ILE A 281 15.97 -8.03 1.01
CA ILE A 281 17.06 -7.42 0.25
C ILE A 281 17.65 -8.41 -0.76
N GLU A 282 17.87 -9.67 -0.36
CA GLU A 282 18.35 -10.74 -1.25
C GLU A 282 17.40 -10.97 -2.44
N CYS A 283 16.08 -10.89 -2.22
CA CYS A 283 15.09 -10.98 -3.30
C CYS A 283 15.08 -9.77 -4.24
N GLY A 284 15.69 -8.64 -3.83
CA GLY A 284 15.70 -7.40 -4.61
C GLY A 284 14.55 -6.44 -4.30
N ILE A 285 13.93 -6.49 -3.12
CA ILE A 285 12.95 -5.48 -2.71
C ILE A 285 13.58 -4.09 -2.71
N ASP A 286 12.87 -3.10 -3.27
CA ASP A 286 13.35 -1.73 -3.38
C ASP A 286 12.86 -0.87 -2.19
N VAL A 287 11.61 -1.05 -1.79
CA VAL A 287 10.94 -0.26 -0.75
C VAL A 287 10.41 -1.18 0.35
N LEU A 288 10.86 -0.97 1.59
CA LEU A 288 10.28 -1.63 2.77
C LEU A 288 9.23 -0.74 3.40
N ASN A 289 8.04 -1.29 3.56
CA ASN A 289 6.92 -0.66 4.21
C ASN A 289 6.22 -1.64 5.16
N PRO A 290 5.57 -1.17 6.22
CA PRO A 290 5.86 0.09 6.88
C PRO A 290 7.09 0.00 7.78
N ILE A 291 7.57 1.16 8.23
CA ILE A 291 8.50 1.22 9.35
C ILE A 291 7.72 1.32 10.67
N GLN A 292 7.20 0.20 11.16
CA GLN A 292 6.50 0.14 12.45
C GLN A 292 7.49 0.13 13.62
N HIS A 293 8.08 1.29 13.90
CA HIS A 293 9.23 1.44 14.79
C HIS A 293 9.00 1.11 16.27
N VAL A 294 7.75 0.91 16.68
CA VAL A 294 7.39 0.49 18.04
C VAL A 294 7.55 -1.01 18.26
N CYS A 295 7.69 -1.79 17.19
CA CYS A 295 7.90 -3.23 17.25
C CYS A 295 9.39 -3.55 17.51
N PRO A 296 9.69 -4.64 18.25
CA PRO A 296 11.07 -5.05 18.52
C PRO A 296 11.90 -5.20 17.23
N GLY A 297 13.08 -4.59 17.22
CA GLY A 297 14.01 -4.67 16.08
C GLY A 297 13.70 -3.74 14.91
N MET A 298 12.56 -3.04 14.94
CA MET A 298 12.14 -2.08 13.92
C MET A 298 12.55 -0.64 14.28
N GLU A 299 13.43 -0.44 15.25
CA GLU A 299 13.82 0.88 15.71
C GLU A 299 14.48 1.69 14.60
N ARG A 300 14.00 2.92 14.40
CA ARG A 300 14.34 3.78 13.25
C ARG A 300 15.83 3.88 12.95
N ALA A 301 16.61 4.21 13.97
CA ALA A 301 18.06 4.41 13.82
C ALA A 301 18.79 3.10 13.49
N ALA A 302 18.35 1.97 14.06
CA ALA A 302 18.94 0.67 13.77
C ALA A 302 18.60 0.23 12.34
N LEU A 303 17.33 0.29 11.93
CA LEU A 303 16.93 -0.02 10.56
C LEU A 303 17.66 0.85 9.54
N LYS A 304 17.75 2.16 9.79
CA LYS A 304 18.45 3.07 8.88
C LYS A 304 19.93 2.71 8.74
N ARG A 305 20.62 2.49 9.86
CA ARG A 305 22.04 2.15 9.88
C ARG A 305 22.31 0.84 9.14
N ASP A 306 21.48 -0.17 9.40
CA ASP A 306 21.75 -1.55 8.96
C ASP A 306 21.27 -1.81 7.52
N PHE A 307 20.17 -1.18 7.10
CA PHE A 307 19.50 -1.49 5.82
C PHE A 307 19.25 -0.28 4.92
N GLY A 308 19.43 0.94 5.41
CA GLY A 308 19.06 2.17 4.71
C GLY A 308 19.88 2.49 3.46
N GLN A 309 20.98 1.77 3.21
CA GLN A 309 21.73 1.82 1.94
C GLN A 309 21.15 0.90 0.87
N HIS A 310 20.46 -0.17 1.28
CA HIS A 310 19.89 -1.18 0.40
C HIS A 310 18.41 -0.90 0.09
N LEU A 311 17.67 -0.38 1.08
CA LEU A 311 16.24 -0.16 0.98
C LEU A 311 15.88 1.32 1.06
N VAL A 312 14.83 1.69 0.33
CA VAL A 312 14.05 2.88 0.60
C VAL A 312 13.10 2.55 1.73
N LEU A 313 13.07 3.38 2.77
CA LEU A 313 12.19 3.17 3.92
C LEU A 313 10.90 3.98 3.71
N HIS A 314 9.73 3.39 3.95
CA HIS A 314 8.43 4.06 3.78
C HIS A 314 7.55 3.87 5.02
N GLY A 315 6.98 4.94 5.57
CA GLY A 315 6.21 4.90 6.82
C GLY A 315 6.94 5.58 7.98
N GLY A 316 6.79 5.08 9.21
CA GLY A 316 7.60 5.53 10.37
C GLY A 316 6.87 6.42 11.37
N ILE A 317 5.79 7.08 10.97
CA ILE A 317 5.02 7.98 11.85
C ILE A 317 3.95 7.18 12.59
N ASP A 318 4.02 7.19 13.92
CA ASP A 318 3.15 6.38 14.80
C ASP A 318 1.66 6.67 14.59
N ASN A 319 0.93 5.66 14.11
CA ASN A 319 -0.51 5.67 13.92
C ASN A 319 -1.30 4.96 15.04
N GLN A 320 -0.62 4.38 16.03
CA GLN A 320 -1.23 3.72 17.19
C GLN A 320 -1.37 4.69 18.38
N ARG A 321 -0.45 5.65 18.54
CA ARG A 321 -0.53 6.64 19.64
C ARG A 321 -0.45 8.08 19.19
N VAL A 322 0.60 8.47 18.46
CA VAL A 322 0.86 9.90 18.19
C VAL A 322 -0.21 10.52 17.29
N LEU A 323 -0.50 9.94 16.13
CA LEU A 323 -1.53 10.47 15.22
C LEU A 323 -2.93 10.48 15.85
N PRO A 324 -3.46 9.37 16.43
CA PRO A 324 -4.83 9.35 16.94
C PRO A 324 -5.04 10.11 18.25
N PHE A 325 -4.04 10.16 19.14
CA PHE A 325 -4.22 10.65 20.52
C PHE A 325 -3.29 11.81 20.93
N GLY A 326 -2.26 12.11 20.15
CA GLY A 326 -1.39 13.26 20.38
C GLY A 326 -2.02 14.57 19.91
N GLY A 327 -1.37 15.69 20.22
CA GLY A 327 -1.67 16.98 19.61
C GLY A 327 -0.80 17.27 18.37
N PRO A 328 -1.11 18.32 17.58
CA PRO A 328 -0.31 18.71 16.42
C PRO A 328 1.17 18.92 16.74
N ALA A 329 1.50 19.42 17.93
CA ALA A 329 2.89 19.59 18.36
C ALA A 329 3.61 18.25 18.59
N ASP A 330 2.91 17.21 19.02
CA ASP A 330 3.48 15.87 19.21
C ASP A 330 3.74 15.23 17.86
N VAL A 331 2.79 15.35 16.92
CA VAL A 331 2.94 14.90 15.53
C VAL A 331 4.14 15.56 14.85
N ARG A 332 4.31 16.88 14.99
CA ARG A 332 5.47 17.59 14.41
C ARG A 332 6.81 17.05 14.96
N ARG A 333 6.88 16.73 16.26
CA ARG A 333 8.09 16.16 16.88
C ARG A 333 8.37 14.74 16.39
N GLU A 334 7.32 13.95 16.22
CA GLU A 334 7.39 12.59 15.68
C GLU A 334 7.91 12.60 14.24
N VAL A 335 7.36 13.46 13.38
CA VAL A 335 7.82 13.65 11.99
C VAL A 335 9.27 14.10 11.96
N HIS A 336 9.65 15.08 12.77
CA HIS A 336 11.05 15.54 12.87
C HIS A 336 11.98 14.39 13.27
N THR A 337 11.58 13.55 14.23
CA THR A 337 12.37 12.38 14.65
C THR A 337 12.54 11.39 13.52
N CYS A 338 11.48 11.11 12.76
CA CYS A 338 11.54 10.24 11.59
C CYS A 338 12.47 10.80 10.51
N LEU A 339 12.34 12.08 10.17
CA LEU A 339 13.17 12.73 9.15
C LEU A 339 14.65 12.78 9.54
N ALA A 340 14.94 13.12 10.80
CA ALA A 340 16.32 13.16 11.31
C ALA A 340 16.98 11.77 11.39
N THR A 341 16.19 10.70 11.50
CA THR A 341 16.70 9.32 11.60
C THR A 341 16.59 8.59 10.26
N LEU A 342 15.38 8.21 9.84
CA LEU A 342 15.12 7.47 8.61
C LEU A 342 15.50 8.28 7.36
N GLY A 343 15.31 9.60 7.39
CA GLY A 343 15.64 10.50 6.29
C GLY A 343 17.12 10.82 6.12
N ALA A 344 17.97 10.51 7.11
CA ALA A 344 19.40 10.83 7.05
C ALA A 344 20.07 10.18 5.84
N GLY A 345 20.67 10.97 4.95
CA GLY A 345 21.31 10.45 3.73
C GLY A 345 20.33 9.99 2.63
N GLY A 346 19.06 10.40 2.67
CA GLY A 346 18.06 10.12 1.63
C GLY A 346 17.45 8.71 1.69
N GLY A 347 16.63 8.34 0.71
CA GLY A 347 15.99 7.01 0.65
C GLY A 347 14.94 6.78 1.74
N TYR A 348 14.09 7.80 1.99
CA TYR A 348 13.00 7.72 2.95
C TYR A 348 11.78 8.48 2.45
N ILE A 349 10.62 7.85 2.51
CA ILE A 349 9.32 8.46 2.22
C ILE A 349 8.51 8.46 3.53
N PRO A 350 8.37 9.61 4.20
CA PRO A 350 7.49 9.77 5.34
C PRO A 350 6.03 9.39 5.01
N CYS A 351 5.48 8.49 5.82
CA CYS A 351 4.07 8.11 5.81
C CYS A 351 3.70 7.60 7.23
N SER A 352 2.42 7.41 7.49
CA SER A 352 1.96 6.70 8.69
C SER A 352 2.44 5.24 8.67
N CYS A 353 2.60 4.62 9.85
CA CYS A 353 3.02 3.21 9.96
C CYS A 353 2.00 2.22 9.39
N HIS A 354 0.76 2.63 9.14
CA HIS A 354 -0.25 1.90 8.37
C HIS A 354 -1.33 2.94 8.02
N ASN A 355 -2.49 2.54 7.51
CA ASN A 355 -3.65 3.42 7.38
C ASN A 355 -3.90 4.22 8.67
N ILE A 356 -4.05 5.54 8.54
CA ILE A 356 -4.50 6.42 9.62
C ILE A 356 -5.94 6.08 9.92
N GLN A 357 -6.19 5.65 11.17
CA GLN A 357 -7.44 5.07 11.60
C GLN A 357 -8.51 6.12 11.92
N ALA A 358 -9.77 5.71 11.80
CA ALA A 358 -10.92 6.54 12.14
C ALA A 358 -10.81 7.12 13.55
N GLY A 359 -11.24 8.38 13.70
CA GLY A 359 -11.11 9.14 14.96
C GLY A 359 -9.83 9.95 15.07
N THR A 360 -8.86 9.78 14.16
CA THR A 360 -7.70 10.68 14.08
C THR A 360 -8.14 12.10 13.70
N PRO A 361 -7.74 13.14 14.47
CA PRO A 361 -8.06 14.53 14.15
C PRO A 361 -7.46 14.96 12.79
N PRO A 362 -8.21 15.61 11.89
CA PRO A 362 -7.68 16.15 10.64
C PRO A 362 -6.49 17.08 10.83
N GLU A 363 -6.47 17.87 11.92
CA GLU A 363 -5.38 18.78 12.27
C GLU A 363 -4.06 18.03 12.50
N ASN A 364 -4.13 16.80 13.01
CA ASN A 364 -2.94 15.97 13.20
C ASN A 364 -2.38 15.48 11.86
N VAL A 365 -3.24 15.10 10.92
CA VAL A 365 -2.79 14.70 9.57
C VAL A 365 -2.20 15.90 8.82
N VAL A 366 -2.82 17.08 8.91
CA VAL A 366 -2.28 18.31 8.32
C VAL A 366 -0.95 18.69 8.97
N ALA A 367 -0.84 18.62 10.31
CA ALA A 367 0.42 18.88 11.01
C ALA A 367 1.55 17.92 10.62
N MET A 368 1.22 16.66 10.31
CA MET A 368 2.19 15.70 9.77
C MET A 368 2.72 16.17 8.41
N ILE A 369 1.83 16.55 7.49
CA ILE A 369 2.18 17.00 6.14
C ILE A 369 3.02 18.29 6.20
N GLU A 370 2.56 19.28 6.96
CA GLU A 370 3.25 20.57 7.16
C GLU A 370 4.65 20.39 7.77
N ALA A 371 4.82 19.46 8.71
CA ALA A 371 6.13 19.17 9.30
C ALA A 371 7.14 18.65 8.28
N VAL A 372 6.71 17.78 7.35
CA VAL A 372 7.57 17.31 6.26
C VAL A 372 7.95 18.47 5.34
N HIS A 373 6.99 19.31 4.97
CA HIS A 373 7.26 20.49 4.13
C HIS A 373 8.17 21.53 4.79
N ALA A 374 8.14 21.64 6.12
CA ALA A 374 8.99 22.55 6.88
C ALA A 374 10.42 22.04 7.07
N TRP A 375 10.70 20.77 6.77
CA TRP A 375 12.03 20.17 6.91
C TRP A 375 13.04 20.81 5.94
N ARG A 376 14.26 21.07 6.43
CA ARG A 376 15.32 21.74 5.65
C ARG A 376 16.65 20.97 5.59
N GLY A 377 16.70 19.75 6.12
CA GLY A 377 17.91 18.90 6.09
C GLY A 377 18.83 19.17 7.27
#